data_AF-A0A8X7NYZ1-F1
#
_entry.id   AF-A0A8X7NYZ1-F1
#
_cell.length_a   1.000
_cell.length_b   1.000
_cell.length_c   1.000
_cell.angle_alpha   90.00
_cell.angle_beta   90.00
_cell.angle_gamma   90.00
#
_symmetry.space_group_name_H-M   'P 1'
#
loop_
_entity.id
_entity.type
_entity.pdbx_description
1 polymer ?
#
loop_
_entity_poly.entity_id
_entity_poly.type
_entity_poly.pdbx_seq_one_letter_code
_entity_poly.pdbx_strand_id
1 'polypeptide(L)'
;MFLFILSITISSNEGFLKTGEDPLTICSAGHALHVFVNGQLAGTSYGALSSPKLTFSQRIKLLRANKLAILSTAVGLPDAGVHYETWNTGVLGPATLNGVNSGAWDMSKWKWSYKIGTKGEAMSLHTTTGSSSVEWTEGSFVAVKQPLTWYKSSFNAPVGNEPLALDMNTMGKGQVWVNGHNIGRQWPAYTAHGNCGRCNYAGIYNEKKCLSNCGQSSQRWYHVPRSWLKPSGNLLVVFEEWGGDPSGISVVKRTNK
;
A
#
# COMPACT_ATOMS: atom_id res chain seq x y z
N MET A 1 1.60 9.40 -1.95
CA MET A 1 1.60 9.03 -0.51
C MET A 1 1.84 10.29 0.31
N PHE A 2 1.14 10.45 1.42
CA PHE A 2 1.26 11.61 2.32
C PHE A 2 1.35 11.11 3.76
N LEU A 3 2.35 11.59 4.51
CA LEU A 3 2.56 11.22 5.90
C LEU A 3 2.11 12.36 6.82
N PHE A 4 1.23 12.04 7.76
CA PHE A 4 0.75 12.93 8.81
C PHE A 4 1.39 12.48 10.12
N ILE A 5 2.02 13.39 10.85
CA ILE A 5 2.78 13.07 12.07
C ILE A 5 2.28 13.93 13.23
N LEU A 6 2.06 13.30 14.37
CA LEU A 6 1.68 13.93 15.62
C LEU A 6 2.55 13.40 16.76
N SER A 7 2.92 14.29 17.68
CA SER A 7 3.53 13.89 18.96
C SER A 7 2.47 13.90 20.04
N ILE A 8 2.38 12.80 20.79
CA ILE A 8 1.41 12.61 21.87
C ILE A 8 2.17 12.40 23.17
N THR A 9 1.93 13.27 24.15
CA THR A 9 2.52 13.14 25.50
C THR A 9 1.43 12.67 26.45
N ILE A 10 1.73 11.61 27.20
CA ILE A 10 0.80 10.96 28.12
C ILE A 10 1.25 11.25 29.55
N SER A 11 0.32 11.71 30.39
CA SER A 11 0.59 11.96 31.80
C SER A 11 0.84 10.64 32.54
N SER A 12 1.74 10.64 33.53
CA SER A 12 2.08 9.44 34.30
C SER A 12 0.94 8.90 35.17
N ASN A 13 -0.12 9.69 35.40
CA ASN A 13 -1.31 9.27 36.14
C ASN A 13 -2.41 8.67 35.24
N GLU A 14 -2.17 8.54 33.93
CA GLU A 14 -3.14 7.98 33.00
C GLU A 14 -3.45 6.52 33.33
N GLY A 15 -4.73 6.22 33.57
CA GLY A 15 -5.18 4.91 34.02
C GLY A 15 -4.91 3.82 32.99
N PHE A 16 -4.97 4.16 31.71
CA PHE A 16 -4.75 3.22 30.62
C PHE A 16 -3.32 2.70 30.53
N LEU A 17 -2.33 3.39 31.09
CA LEU A 17 -0.97 2.86 31.21
C LEU A 17 -0.93 1.56 32.04
N LYS A 18 -1.98 1.32 32.85
CA LYS A 18 -2.17 0.10 33.63
C LYS A 18 -3.13 -0.90 32.97
N THR A 19 -4.14 -0.44 32.22
CA THR A 19 -5.20 -1.29 31.65
C THR A 19 -4.97 -1.70 30.19
N GLY A 20 -4.18 -0.95 29.43
CA GLY A 20 -3.75 -1.30 28.06
C GLY A 20 -4.80 -1.14 26.96
N GLU A 21 -5.84 -0.33 27.16
CA GLU A 21 -6.95 -0.19 26.20
C GLU A 21 -7.16 1.26 25.74
N ASP A 22 -6.53 1.66 24.63
CA ASP A 22 -6.81 2.98 24.02
C ASP A 22 -7.24 2.84 22.56
N PRO A 23 -8.56 2.90 22.26
CA PRO A 23 -9.01 2.91 20.89
C PRO A 23 -8.65 4.25 20.24
N LEU A 24 -7.62 4.23 19.40
CA LEU A 24 -7.34 5.29 18.44
C LEU A 24 -8.33 5.16 17.29
N THR A 25 -9.04 6.25 16.99
CA THR A 25 -9.92 6.34 15.82
C THR A 25 -9.40 7.42 14.86
N ILE A 26 -9.16 7.05 13.59
CA ILE A 26 -8.75 7.97 12.53
C ILE A 26 -9.72 7.83 11.35
N CYS A 27 -10.41 8.91 11.02
CA CYS A 27 -11.23 8.99 9.82
C CYS A 27 -10.44 9.61 8.66
N SER A 28 -10.58 9.02 7.47
CA SER A 28 -9.95 9.48 6.24
C SER A 28 -10.94 9.44 5.08
N ALA A 29 -10.79 10.40 4.17
CA ALA A 29 -11.51 10.41 2.89
C ALA A 29 -11.00 9.35 1.89
N GLY A 30 -9.94 8.59 2.24
CA GLY A 30 -9.39 7.50 1.45
C GLY A 30 -7.96 7.73 0.99
N HIS A 31 -7.36 6.83 0.20
CA HIS A 31 -7.93 5.54 -0.26
C HIS A 31 -7.42 4.34 0.57
N ALA A 32 -6.21 4.45 1.12
CA ALA A 32 -5.65 3.52 2.08
C ALA A 32 -4.90 4.27 3.18
N LEU A 33 -4.76 3.63 4.33
CA LEU A 33 -4.22 4.20 5.55
C LEU A 33 -3.37 3.15 6.28
N HIS A 34 -2.15 3.54 6.65
CA HIS A 34 -1.32 2.80 7.61
C HIS A 34 -1.08 3.66 8.83
N VAL A 35 -1.33 3.11 10.00
CA VAL A 35 -1.11 3.80 11.27
C VAL A 35 0.11 3.20 11.95
N PHE A 36 1.09 4.04 12.25
CA PHE A 36 2.31 3.68 12.96
C PHE A 36 2.35 4.38 14.31
N VAL A 37 2.69 3.65 15.36
CA VAL A 37 2.90 4.17 16.70
C VAL A 37 4.34 3.85 17.10
N ASN A 38 5.12 4.88 17.40
CA ASN A 38 6.54 4.75 17.77
C ASN A 38 7.38 3.96 16.74
N GLY A 39 7.04 4.12 15.46
CA GLY A 39 7.74 3.46 14.35
C GLY A 39 7.26 2.03 14.04
N GLN A 40 6.35 1.47 14.84
CA GLN A 40 5.77 0.14 14.60
C GLN A 40 4.39 0.27 13.94
N LEU A 41 4.08 -0.59 12.97
CA LEU A 41 2.77 -0.65 12.34
C LEU A 41 1.74 -1.13 13.36
N ALA A 42 0.77 -0.28 13.68
CA ALA A 42 -0.39 -0.63 14.50
C ALA A 42 -1.46 -1.34 13.67
N GLY A 43 -1.70 -0.85 12.44
CA GLY A 43 -2.58 -1.53 11.51
C GLY A 43 -2.84 -0.75 10.22
N THR A 44 -3.65 -1.35 9.37
CA THR A 44 -3.94 -0.88 8.01
C THR A 44 -5.44 -0.88 7.76
N SER A 45 -5.93 0.11 7.01
CA SER A 45 -7.32 0.17 6.53
C SER A 45 -7.35 0.70 5.11
N TYR A 46 -8.30 0.24 4.29
CA TYR A 46 -8.42 0.66 2.89
C TYR A 46 -9.88 0.65 2.46
N GLY A 47 -10.23 1.57 1.56
CA GLY A 47 -11.56 1.68 0.97
C GLY A 47 -11.69 0.90 -0.34
N ALA A 48 -12.91 0.87 -0.85
CA ALA A 48 -13.24 0.36 -2.19
C ALA A 48 -13.54 1.52 -3.14
N LEU A 49 -13.60 1.25 -4.45
CA LEU A 49 -13.91 2.27 -5.46
C LEU A 49 -15.21 3.05 -5.16
N SER A 50 -16.26 2.35 -4.74
CA SER A 50 -17.57 2.97 -4.42
C SER A 50 -17.64 3.60 -3.02
N SER A 51 -16.72 3.24 -2.13
CA SER A 51 -16.66 3.75 -0.76
C SER A 51 -15.19 3.96 -0.35
N PRO A 52 -14.55 5.02 -0.87
CA PRO A 52 -13.12 5.30 -0.61
C PRO A 52 -12.85 5.72 0.83
N LYS A 53 -13.85 6.32 1.49
CA LYS A 53 -13.78 6.75 2.89
C LYS A 53 -13.54 5.55 3.81
N LEU A 54 -12.70 5.74 4.81
CA LEU A 54 -12.32 4.69 5.74
C LEU A 54 -12.17 5.22 7.16
N THR A 55 -12.40 4.34 8.12
CA THR A 55 -12.18 4.59 9.54
C THR A 55 -11.26 3.51 10.06
N PHE A 56 -10.10 3.91 10.57
CA PHE A 56 -9.26 3.04 11.37
C PHE A 56 -9.70 3.16 12.83
N SER A 57 -10.02 2.06 13.50
CA SER A 57 -10.35 2.04 14.92
C SER A 57 -9.73 0.80 15.55
N GLN A 58 -8.66 0.99 16.32
CA GLN A 58 -7.94 -0.11 16.99
C GLN A 58 -7.33 0.36 18.30
N ARG A 59 -7.13 -0.60 19.20
CA ARG A 59 -6.35 -0.39 20.43
C ARG A 59 -4.88 -0.24 20.08
N ILE A 60 -4.25 0.81 20.58
CA ILE A 60 -2.82 1.05 20.37
C ILE A 60 -2.06 1.05 21.69
N LYS A 61 -0.77 0.69 21.64
CA LYS A 61 0.11 0.75 22.80
C LYS A 61 0.79 2.11 22.87
N LEU A 62 0.48 2.88 23.91
CA LEU A 62 1.09 4.18 24.17
C LEU A 62 2.07 4.11 25.36
N LEU A 63 3.09 4.95 25.28
CA LEU A 63 4.10 5.22 26.32
C LEU A 63 3.94 6.65 26.83
N ARG A 64 4.90 7.15 27.62
CA ARG A 64 4.89 8.53 28.12
C ARG A 64 5.03 9.58 27.02
N ALA A 65 5.87 9.30 26.03
CA ALA A 65 6.05 10.13 24.84
C ALA A 65 5.90 9.24 23.61
N ASN A 66 5.04 9.65 22.68
CA ASN A 66 4.71 8.86 21.50
C ASN A 66 4.79 9.68 20.24
N LYS A 67 5.17 9.01 19.16
CA LYS A 67 5.08 9.51 17.81
C LYS A 67 4.04 8.70 17.05
N LEU A 68 2.92 9.34 16.73
CA LEU A 68 1.92 8.82 15.81
C LEU A 68 2.29 9.26 14.40
N ALA A 69 2.40 8.31 13.48
CA ALA A 69 2.62 8.59 12.07
C ALA A 69 1.59 7.84 11.24
N ILE A 70 0.93 8.56 10.33
CA ILE A 70 -0.18 8.04 9.54
C ILE A 70 0.18 8.21 8.07
N LEU A 71 0.39 7.11 7.37
CA LEU A 71 0.63 7.11 5.95
C LEU A 71 -0.71 6.99 5.22
N SER A 72 -1.10 8.06 4.54
CA SER A 72 -2.26 8.09 3.66
C SER A 72 -1.83 7.87 2.21
N THR A 73 -2.49 6.94 1.54
CA THR A 73 -2.19 6.56 0.16
C THR A 73 -3.41 6.76 -0.73
N ALA A 74 -3.24 7.53 -1.82
CA ALA A 74 -4.20 7.63 -2.90
C ALA A 74 -3.93 6.55 -3.95
N VAL A 75 -4.95 5.78 -4.32
CA VAL A 75 -4.90 4.75 -5.38
C VAL A 75 -5.62 5.24 -6.64
N GLY A 76 -5.02 6.22 -7.32
CA GLY A 76 -5.70 7.00 -8.35
C GLY A 76 -6.52 8.16 -7.77
N LEU A 77 -7.08 8.98 -8.66
CA LEU A 77 -8.02 10.07 -8.34
C LEU A 77 -9.35 9.78 -9.03
N PRO A 78 -10.48 10.30 -8.52
CA PRO A 78 -11.78 10.18 -9.18
C PRO A 78 -11.74 10.71 -10.62
N ASP A 79 -12.43 10.03 -11.52
CA ASP A 79 -12.48 10.33 -12.96
C ASP A 79 -13.91 10.46 -13.53
N ALA A 80 -14.94 10.17 -12.72
CA ALA A 80 -16.34 10.28 -13.11
C ALA A 80 -17.25 10.67 -11.92
N GLY A 81 -18.30 11.45 -12.21
CA GLY A 81 -19.26 11.95 -11.22
C GLY A 81 -19.56 13.45 -11.38
N VAL A 82 -20.65 13.95 -10.80
CA VAL A 82 -20.87 15.40 -10.74
C VAL A 82 -19.96 15.97 -9.64
N HIS A 83 -19.18 16.98 -9.98
CA HIS A 83 -18.22 17.64 -9.08
C HIS A 83 -17.17 16.71 -8.45
N TYR A 84 -16.72 15.66 -9.16
CA TYR A 84 -15.73 14.72 -8.62
C TYR A 84 -14.38 15.39 -8.30
N GLU A 85 -14.08 16.54 -8.92
CA GLU A 85 -12.92 17.38 -8.63
C GLU A 85 -12.93 17.96 -7.20
N THR A 86 -14.11 18.02 -6.56
CA THR A 86 -14.26 18.52 -5.19
C THR A 86 -14.14 17.42 -4.13
N TRP A 87 -14.03 16.15 -4.53
CA TRP A 87 -14.01 15.03 -3.60
C TRP A 87 -12.66 14.93 -2.90
N ASN A 88 -12.71 14.92 -1.57
CA ASN A 88 -11.51 14.90 -0.74
C ASN A 88 -10.77 13.56 -0.78
N THR A 89 -9.46 13.60 -0.54
CA THR A 89 -8.60 12.44 -0.28
C THR A 89 -7.70 12.76 0.90
N GLY A 90 -7.36 11.77 1.73
CA GLY A 90 -6.45 11.94 2.86
C GLY A 90 -7.12 12.00 4.24
N VAL A 91 -6.34 12.32 5.27
CA VAL A 91 -6.82 12.36 6.67
C VAL A 91 -7.34 13.76 6.97
N LEU A 92 -8.67 13.89 7.00
CA LEU A 92 -9.36 15.15 7.36
C LEU A 92 -10.00 15.09 8.76
N GLY A 93 -9.87 13.94 9.42
CA GLY A 93 -10.45 13.70 10.72
C GLY A 93 -11.92 13.28 10.67
N PRO A 94 -12.51 13.05 11.86
CA PRO A 94 -11.89 13.24 13.17
C PRO A 94 -10.75 12.24 13.46
N ALA A 95 -9.80 12.67 14.28
CA ALA A 95 -8.73 11.85 14.85
C ALA A 95 -8.85 11.88 16.38
N THR A 96 -9.35 10.80 16.98
CA THR A 96 -9.68 10.76 18.42
C THR A 96 -8.96 9.64 19.15
N LEU A 97 -8.67 9.90 20.42
CA LEU A 97 -8.13 8.92 21.37
C LEU A 97 -9.10 8.84 22.55
N ASN A 98 -9.80 7.73 22.70
CA ASN A 98 -10.69 7.51 23.85
C ASN A 98 -9.96 6.69 24.92
N GLY A 99 -10.49 6.70 26.15
CA GLY A 99 -9.94 5.90 27.25
C GLY A 99 -8.92 6.63 28.14
N VAL A 100 -8.58 7.87 27.77
CA VAL A 100 -7.83 8.79 28.63
C VAL A 100 -8.65 9.18 29.86
N ASN A 101 -7.99 9.54 30.96
CA ASN A 101 -8.64 9.92 32.22
C ASN A 101 -9.66 11.07 32.05
N SER A 102 -9.43 11.98 31.10
CA SER A 102 -10.36 13.06 30.76
C SER A 102 -11.50 12.63 29.82
N GLY A 103 -11.69 11.33 29.59
CA GLY A 103 -12.68 10.74 28.70
C GLY A 103 -12.13 10.48 27.30
N ALA A 104 -12.08 11.52 26.47
CA ALA A 104 -11.61 11.43 25.09
C ALA A 104 -10.87 12.70 24.66
N TRP A 105 -9.83 12.54 23.84
CA TRP A 105 -9.16 13.63 23.17
C TRP A 105 -9.55 13.69 21.69
N ASP A 106 -9.89 14.88 21.22
CA ASP A 106 -9.92 15.19 19.79
C ASP A 106 -8.59 15.84 19.39
N MET A 107 -7.81 15.10 18.62
CA MET A 107 -6.48 15.51 18.14
C MET A 107 -6.54 16.17 16.76
N SER A 108 -7.73 16.36 16.18
CA SER A 108 -7.89 16.89 14.82
C SER A 108 -7.34 18.31 14.66
N LYS A 109 -7.44 19.13 15.73
CA LYS A 109 -6.96 20.53 15.74
C LYS A 109 -5.56 20.69 16.33
N TRP A 110 -4.86 19.60 16.64
CA TRP A 110 -3.51 19.66 17.18
C TRP A 110 -2.49 20.03 16.12
N LYS A 111 -1.24 20.27 16.53
CA LYS A 111 -0.15 20.57 15.60
C LYS A 111 0.31 19.30 14.87
N TRP A 112 -0.09 19.16 13.62
CA TRP A 112 0.36 18.10 12.73
C TRP A 112 1.58 18.53 11.90
N SER A 113 2.50 17.58 11.66
CA SER A 113 3.59 17.73 10.71
C SER A 113 3.34 16.86 9.47
N TYR A 114 3.80 17.31 8.31
CA TYR A 114 3.49 16.68 7.03
C TYR A 114 4.74 16.34 6.25
N LYS A 115 4.72 15.22 5.53
CA LYS A 115 5.75 14.86 4.56
C LYS A 115 5.12 14.26 3.31
N ILE A 116 5.55 14.74 2.15
CA ILE A 116 5.11 14.26 0.85
C ILE A 116 6.02 13.11 0.42
N GLY A 117 5.42 12.01 -0.04
CA GLY A 117 6.14 10.84 -0.54
C GLY A 117 6.96 10.10 0.53
N THR A 118 7.72 9.12 0.06
CA THR A 118 8.63 8.30 0.88
C THR A 118 10.07 8.76 0.73
N LYS A 119 10.94 8.39 1.67
CA LYS A 119 12.38 8.66 1.56
C LYS A 119 12.98 8.00 0.31
N GLY A 120 12.55 6.77 -0.01
CA GLY A 120 13.05 6.05 -1.19
C GLY A 120 12.66 6.70 -2.53
N GLU A 121 11.47 7.33 -2.60
CA GLU A 121 11.08 8.15 -3.74
C GLU A 121 11.98 9.38 -3.88
N ALA A 122 12.22 10.12 -2.79
CA ALA A 122 13.10 11.29 -2.80
C ALA A 122 14.55 10.96 -3.19
N MET A 123 15.01 9.75 -2.85
CA MET A 123 16.33 9.23 -3.23
C MET A 123 16.35 8.55 -4.60
N SER A 124 15.21 8.51 -5.31
CA SER A 124 15.08 7.85 -6.61
C SER A 124 15.60 6.41 -6.63
N LEU A 125 15.30 5.61 -5.60
CA LEU A 125 15.81 4.23 -5.46
C LEU A 125 15.43 3.29 -6.62
N HIS A 126 14.43 3.66 -7.40
CA HIS A 126 14.02 2.95 -8.62
C HIS A 126 14.99 3.10 -9.80
N THR A 127 15.96 4.02 -9.70
CA THR A 127 17.00 4.25 -10.71
C THR A 127 18.30 3.56 -10.31
N THR A 128 19.17 3.25 -11.29
CA THR A 128 20.50 2.68 -11.01
C THR A 128 21.34 3.59 -10.09
N THR A 129 21.34 4.90 -10.37
CA THR A 129 22.09 5.88 -9.58
C THR A 129 21.55 6.00 -8.16
N GLY A 130 20.24 6.20 -8.00
CA GLY A 130 19.62 6.32 -6.69
C GLY A 130 19.74 5.03 -5.86
N SER A 131 19.58 3.87 -6.49
CA SER A 131 19.76 2.57 -5.83
C SER A 131 21.15 2.39 -5.22
N SER A 132 22.18 3.05 -5.78
CA SER A 132 23.55 2.94 -5.27
C SER A 132 23.84 3.84 -4.05
N SER A 133 22.86 4.64 -3.61
CA SER A 133 23.02 5.61 -2.52
C SER A 133 22.62 5.10 -1.13
N VAL A 134 22.23 3.84 -1.01
CA VAL A 134 21.81 3.20 0.23
C VAL A 134 22.44 1.83 0.39
N GLU A 135 22.60 1.42 1.65
CA GLU A 135 22.99 0.05 2.00
C GLU A 135 21.79 -0.89 1.81
N TRP A 136 21.99 -1.94 1.02
CA TRP A 136 20.99 -2.99 0.79
C TRP A 136 21.35 -4.23 1.60
N THR A 137 20.34 -4.91 2.14
CA THR A 137 20.54 -6.22 2.74
C THR A 137 20.36 -7.33 1.71
N GLU A 138 21.12 -8.41 1.85
CA GLU A 138 21.11 -9.56 0.94
C GLU A 138 21.13 -10.91 1.70
N GLY A 139 20.96 -12.01 0.96
CA GLY A 139 20.96 -13.36 1.52
C GLY A 139 19.86 -13.56 2.57
N SER A 140 20.22 -14.14 3.72
CA SER A 140 19.29 -14.42 4.82
C SER A 140 18.75 -13.18 5.53
N PHE A 141 19.30 -11.99 5.26
CA PHE A 141 18.89 -10.73 5.88
C PHE A 141 17.88 -9.93 5.04
N VAL A 142 17.43 -10.47 3.90
CA VAL A 142 16.36 -9.86 3.11
C VAL A 142 15.10 -9.80 3.97
N ALA A 143 14.53 -8.61 4.09
CA ALA A 143 13.27 -8.41 4.80
C ALA A 143 12.14 -9.21 4.12
N VAL A 144 11.29 -9.84 4.94
CA VAL A 144 10.11 -10.58 4.48
C VAL A 144 8.91 -10.12 5.30
N LYS A 145 7.79 -9.84 4.62
CA LYS A 145 6.55 -9.35 5.25
C LYS A 145 6.73 -8.08 6.10
N GLN A 146 7.71 -7.25 5.75
CA GLN A 146 7.94 -5.94 6.37
C GLN A 146 7.28 -4.82 5.55
N PRO A 147 6.51 -3.91 6.17
CA PRO A 147 5.88 -2.79 5.48
C PRO A 147 6.92 -1.74 5.07
N LEU A 148 6.60 -0.94 4.05
CA LEU A 148 7.43 0.15 3.52
C LEU A 148 8.86 -0.28 3.12
N THR A 149 8.98 -1.47 2.53
CA THR A 149 10.26 -2.06 2.15
C THR A 149 10.56 -1.81 0.67
N TRP A 150 11.81 -1.54 0.35
CA TRP A 150 12.29 -1.52 -1.03
C TRP A 150 13.04 -2.81 -1.30
N TYR A 151 12.75 -3.45 -2.43
CA TYR A 151 13.48 -4.61 -2.95
C TYR A 151 14.09 -4.26 -4.29
N LYS A 152 15.23 -4.88 -4.60
CA LYS A 152 15.81 -4.86 -5.93
C LYS A 152 16.35 -6.22 -6.31
N SER A 153 16.39 -6.49 -7.60
CA SER A 153 17.03 -7.69 -8.17
C SER A 153 17.54 -7.40 -9.57
N SER A 154 18.38 -8.28 -10.10
CA SER A 154 18.81 -8.25 -11.49
C SER A 154 18.41 -9.54 -12.21
N PHE A 155 17.95 -9.45 -13.46
CA PHE A 155 17.53 -10.61 -14.23
C PHE A 155 17.87 -10.48 -15.73
N ASN A 156 18.00 -11.63 -16.39
CA ASN A 156 18.17 -11.71 -17.84
C ASN A 156 16.81 -11.79 -18.52
N ALA A 157 16.67 -11.20 -19.71
CA ALA A 157 15.41 -11.25 -20.44
C ALA A 157 15.12 -12.71 -20.87
N PRO A 158 13.89 -13.21 -20.63
CA PRO A 158 13.51 -14.52 -21.14
C PRO A 158 13.56 -14.57 -22.68
N VAL A 159 14.11 -15.66 -23.21
CA VAL A 159 14.16 -15.93 -24.66
C VAL A 159 12.77 -15.91 -25.30
N GLY A 160 12.69 -15.71 -26.61
CA GLY A 160 11.43 -15.68 -27.36
C GLY A 160 10.78 -14.30 -27.43
N ASN A 161 9.60 -14.24 -28.05
CA ASN A 161 8.88 -12.99 -28.36
C ASN A 161 7.52 -12.85 -27.63
N GLU A 162 7.17 -13.82 -26.78
CA GLU A 162 5.88 -13.86 -26.07
C GLU A 162 5.76 -12.70 -25.08
N PRO A 163 4.58 -12.08 -24.90
CA PRO A 163 4.42 -11.02 -23.91
C PRO A 163 4.83 -11.46 -22.50
N LEU A 164 5.43 -10.55 -21.74
CA LEU A 164 5.94 -10.83 -20.40
C LEU A 164 5.07 -10.15 -19.32
N ALA A 165 5.08 -10.75 -18.13
CA ALA A 165 4.56 -10.15 -16.92
C ALA A 165 5.38 -10.58 -15.70
N LEU A 166 5.26 -9.84 -14.61
CA LEU A 166 5.68 -10.27 -13.28
C LEU A 166 4.51 -10.94 -12.58
N ASP A 167 4.70 -12.15 -12.09
CA ASP A 167 3.83 -12.76 -11.10
C ASP A 167 4.16 -12.19 -9.72
N MET A 168 3.24 -11.40 -9.16
CA MET A 168 3.42 -10.70 -7.90
C MET A 168 2.56 -11.32 -6.78
N ASN A 169 2.04 -12.55 -6.94
CA ASN A 169 1.05 -13.12 -6.02
C ASN A 169 1.50 -13.22 -4.54
N THR A 170 2.81 -13.24 -4.29
CA THR A 170 3.40 -13.28 -2.94
C THR A 170 3.63 -11.90 -2.32
N MET A 171 3.27 -10.84 -3.05
CA MET A 171 3.45 -9.45 -2.66
C MET A 171 2.17 -8.85 -2.09
N GLY A 172 2.26 -7.63 -1.55
CA GLY A 172 1.16 -6.95 -0.89
C GLY A 172 0.56 -5.86 -1.76
N LYS A 173 1.18 -4.68 -1.71
CA LYS A 173 0.79 -3.47 -2.44
C LYS A 173 2.00 -2.59 -2.67
N GLY A 174 2.05 -1.84 -3.76
CA GLY A 174 3.07 -0.80 -3.95
C GLY A 174 3.30 -0.47 -5.41
N GLN A 175 4.55 -0.35 -5.82
CA GLN A 175 4.94 0.07 -7.17
C GLN A 175 6.13 -0.74 -7.68
N VAL A 176 6.22 -0.91 -8.99
CA VAL A 176 7.26 -1.71 -9.62
C VAL A 176 7.93 -0.94 -10.76
N TRP A 177 9.24 -1.08 -10.86
CA TRP A 177 10.05 -0.50 -11.93
C TRP A 177 10.94 -1.54 -12.57
N VAL A 178 11.10 -1.43 -13.89
CA VAL A 178 12.06 -2.21 -14.66
C VAL A 178 12.96 -1.25 -15.43
N ASN A 179 14.27 -1.32 -15.20
CA ASN A 179 15.25 -0.41 -15.78
C ASN A 179 14.92 1.08 -15.57
N GLY A 180 14.36 1.43 -14.42
CA GLY A 180 13.92 2.79 -14.10
C GLY A 180 12.54 3.17 -14.65
N HIS A 181 11.94 2.38 -15.53
CA HIS A 181 10.58 2.61 -16.04
C HIS A 181 9.54 2.05 -15.07
N ASN A 182 8.61 2.89 -14.63
CA ASN A 182 7.50 2.47 -13.78
C ASN A 182 6.51 1.64 -14.59
N ILE A 183 6.35 0.35 -14.26
CA ILE A 183 5.39 -0.55 -14.93
C ILE A 183 3.98 -0.47 -14.29
N GLY A 184 3.84 0.26 -13.18
CA GLY A 184 2.56 0.54 -12.54
C GLY A 184 2.52 0.22 -11.05
N ARG A 185 1.34 0.42 -10.47
CA ARG A 185 1.03 0.01 -9.10
C ARG A 185 0.74 -1.48 -9.07
N GLN A 186 1.22 -2.16 -8.04
CA GLN A 186 0.84 -3.53 -7.72
C GLN A 186 -0.06 -3.54 -6.49
N TRP A 187 -1.13 -4.34 -6.51
CA TRP A 187 -1.96 -4.61 -5.34
C TRP A 187 -2.55 -6.03 -5.34
N PRO A 188 -1.72 -7.06 -5.45
CA PRO A 188 -2.15 -8.44 -5.53
C PRO A 188 -2.87 -8.93 -4.27
N ALA A 189 -2.59 -8.35 -3.09
CA ALA A 189 -3.31 -8.66 -1.86
C ALA A 189 -4.75 -8.14 -1.82
N TYR A 190 -5.17 -7.27 -2.75
CA TYR A 190 -6.58 -6.93 -2.91
C TYR A 190 -7.29 -8.06 -3.64
N THR A 191 -7.99 -8.91 -2.90
CA THR A 191 -8.77 -10.03 -3.44
C THR A 191 -9.99 -9.56 -4.22
N ALA A 192 -10.26 -10.17 -5.37
CA ALA A 192 -11.44 -9.92 -6.18
C ALA A 192 -12.69 -10.50 -5.50
N HIS A 193 -13.72 -9.68 -5.35
CA HIS A 193 -15.02 -10.06 -4.82
C HIS A 193 -16.13 -9.76 -5.83
N GLY A 194 -17.17 -10.61 -5.85
CA GLY A 194 -18.28 -10.49 -6.77
C GLY A 194 -19.04 -11.80 -6.90
N ASN A 195 -20.00 -11.85 -7.83
CA ASN A 195 -20.72 -13.06 -8.18
C ASN A 195 -20.16 -13.65 -9.47
N CYS A 196 -19.17 -14.53 -9.36
CA CYS A 196 -18.55 -15.20 -10.50
C CYS A 196 -19.24 -16.52 -10.82
N GLY A 197 -20.40 -16.44 -11.49
CA GLY A 197 -21.13 -17.59 -12.00
C GLY A 197 -20.73 -17.97 -13.44
N ARG A 198 -21.14 -19.15 -13.89
CA ARG A 198 -21.15 -19.45 -15.33
C ARG A 198 -22.14 -18.51 -16.01
N CYS A 199 -21.75 -17.96 -17.16
CA CYS A 199 -22.61 -17.08 -17.94
C CYS A 199 -22.81 -17.61 -19.36
N ASN A 200 -23.86 -17.14 -20.03
CA ASN A 200 -24.19 -17.44 -21.43
C ASN A 200 -24.18 -16.14 -22.26
N TYR A 201 -23.74 -16.24 -23.51
CA TYR A 201 -23.68 -15.11 -24.45
C TYR A 201 -25.08 -14.53 -24.75
N ALA A 202 -26.12 -15.36 -24.79
CA ALA A 202 -27.47 -14.95 -25.11
C ALA A 202 -28.11 -14.07 -24.03
N GLY A 203 -29.04 -13.21 -24.45
CA GLY A 203 -29.79 -12.29 -23.58
C GLY A 203 -29.03 -11.01 -23.23
N ILE A 204 -29.73 -10.08 -22.59
CA ILE A 204 -29.19 -8.76 -22.23
C ILE A 204 -27.91 -8.91 -21.39
N TYR A 205 -26.90 -8.11 -21.73
CA TYR A 205 -25.63 -8.06 -21.02
C TYR A 205 -25.63 -6.92 -19.98
N ASN A 206 -24.93 -7.15 -18.87
CA ASN A 206 -24.48 -6.10 -17.97
C ASN A 206 -23.06 -6.44 -17.47
N GLU A 207 -22.39 -5.47 -16.88
CA GLU A 207 -20.99 -5.56 -16.43
C GLU A 207 -20.75 -6.64 -15.35
N LYS A 208 -21.81 -7.10 -14.68
CA LYS A 208 -21.73 -8.15 -13.64
C LYS A 208 -22.09 -9.55 -14.15
N LYS A 209 -22.55 -9.69 -15.40
CA LYS A 209 -23.08 -10.95 -15.95
C LYS A 209 -22.03 -12.06 -16.05
N CYS A 210 -20.81 -11.71 -16.43
CA CYS A 210 -19.75 -12.66 -16.77
C CYS A 210 -18.46 -12.39 -15.98
N LEU A 211 -18.58 -12.07 -14.68
CA LEU A 211 -17.41 -11.88 -13.82
C LEU A 211 -16.63 -13.18 -13.66
N SER A 212 -15.32 -13.07 -13.51
CA SER A 212 -14.41 -14.19 -13.28
C SER A 212 -13.37 -13.83 -12.22
N ASN A 213 -12.56 -14.82 -11.81
CA ASN A 213 -11.43 -14.63 -10.91
C ASN A 213 -11.79 -14.21 -9.46
N CYS A 214 -13.05 -14.37 -9.04
CA CYS A 214 -13.44 -14.14 -7.64
C CYS A 214 -12.62 -15.02 -6.68
N GLY A 215 -12.24 -14.47 -5.52
CA GLY A 215 -11.41 -15.15 -4.52
C GLY A 215 -9.93 -15.21 -4.87
N GLN A 216 -9.53 -14.77 -6.05
CA GLN A 216 -8.13 -14.60 -6.45
C GLN A 216 -7.69 -13.15 -6.25
N SER A 217 -6.39 -12.92 -6.40
CA SER A 217 -5.86 -11.56 -6.55
C SER A 217 -6.58 -10.80 -7.67
N SER A 218 -7.05 -9.58 -7.39
CA SER A 218 -7.70 -8.72 -8.40
C SER A 218 -6.80 -8.48 -9.62
N GLN A 219 -5.48 -8.40 -9.39
CA GLN A 219 -4.47 -8.48 -10.43
C GLN A 219 -3.21 -9.16 -9.90
N ARG A 220 -2.93 -10.35 -10.41
CA ARG A 220 -1.72 -11.14 -10.08
C ARG A 220 -0.53 -10.81 -10.99
N TRP A 221 -0.79 -10.62 -12.28
CA TRP A 221 0.24 -10.44 -13.29
C TRP A 221 0.33 -8.98 -13.75
N TYR A 222 1.55 -8.45 -13.74
CA TYR A 222 1.85 -7.06 -14.07
C TYR A 222 2.70 -7.00 -15.33
N HIS A 223 2.17 -6.41 -16.39
CA HIS A 223 2.78 -6.44 -17.71
C HIS A 223 4.17 -5.79 -17.73
N VAL A 224 5.12 -6.46 -18.38
CA VAL A 224 6.47 -5.93 -18.64
C VAL A 224 6.67 -5.83 -20.16
N PRO A 225 6.77 -4.61 -20.72
CA PRO A 225 7.06 -4.43 -22.13
C PRO A 225 8.44 -4.99 -22.48
N ARG A 226 8.52 -5.86 -23.50
CA ARG A 226 9.81 -6.43 -23.94
C ARG A 226 10.80 -5.37 -24.39
N SER A 227 10.31 -4.28 -25.00
CA SER A 227 11.13 -3.15 -25.43
C SER A 227 11.83 -2.42 -24.29
N TRP A 228 11.41 -2.64 -23.04
CA TRP A 228 12.06 -2.06 -21.86
C TRP A 228 13.20 -2.94 -21.33
N LEU A 229 13.41 -4.13 -21.91
CA LEU A 229 14.41 -5.09 -21.48
C LEU A 229 15.66 -5.07 -22.36
N LYS A 230 16.80 -5.24 -21.70
CA LYS A 230 18.08 -5.61 -22.28
C LYS A 230 18.22 -7.14 -22.26
N PRO A 231 19.12 -7.74 -23.07
CA PRO A 231 19.37 -9.18 -23.02
C PRO A 231 19.73 -9.70 -21.62
N SER A 232 20.53 -8.94 -20.87
CA SER A 232 20.97 -9.26 -19.51
C SER A 232 21.02 -8.03 -18.61
N GLY A 233 21.13 -8.27 -17.29
CA GLY A 233 21.39 -7.20 -16.32
C GLY A 233 20.23 -6.20 -16.15
N ASN A 234 18.99 -6.64 -16.35
CA ASN A 234 17.83 -5.78 -16.15
C ASN A 234 17.62 -5.52 -14.66
N LEU A 235 17.46 -4.26 -14.27
CA LEU A 235 17.18 -3.88 -12.89
C LEU A 235 15.67 -3.98 -12.62
N LEU A 236 15.27 -4.82 -11.68
CA LEU A 236 13.94 -4.81 -11.09
C LEU A 236 13.99 -4.09 -9.76
N VAL A 237 13.12 -3.10 -9.54
CA VAL A 237 12.91 -2.47 -8.22
C VAL A 237 11.44 -2.55 -7.85
N VAL A 238 11.16 -2.93 -6.61
CA VAL A 238 9.81 -3.00 -6.06
C VAL A 238 9.76 -2.19 -4.77
N PHE A 239 8.83 -1.26 -4.68
CA PHE A 239 8.41 -0.70 -3.40
C PHE A 239 7.22 -1.52 -2.90
N GLU A 240 7.35 -2.12 -1.73
CA GLU A 240 6.34 -2.93 -1.05
C GLU A 240 5.82 -2.17 0.19
N GLU A 241 4.60 -1.65 0.05
CA GLU A 241 3.88 -0.84 1.02
C GLU A 241 3.37 -1.66 2.20
N TRP A 242 2.86 -2.87 1.97
CA TRP A 242 2.16 -3.68 2.98
C TRP A 242 3.05 -4.74 3.63
N GLY A 243 3.89 -5.38 2.83
CA GLY A 243 4.73 -6.50 3.22
C GLY A 243 4.41 -7.74 2.39
N GLY A 244 5.43 -8.29 1.76
CA GLY A 244 5.35 -9.46 0.90
C GLY A 244 6.61 -10.32 1.00
N ASP A 245 6.60 -11.45 0.31
CA ASP A 245 7.78 -12.30 0.16
C ASP A 245 8.34 -12.14 -1.27
N PRO A 246 9.47 -11.43 -1.44
CA PRO A 246 10.04 -11.17 -2.76
C PRO A 246 10.58 -12.43 -3.45
N SER A 247 10.83 -13.52 -2.71
CA SER A 247 11.33 -14.77 -3.29
C SER A 247 10.33 -15.47 -4.23
N GLY A 248 9.03 -15.16 -4.08
CA GLY A 248 7.98 -15.68 -4.95
C GLY A 248 7.75 -14.87 -6.23
N ILE A 249 8.43 -13.73 -6.40
CA ILE A 249 8.31 -12.93 -7.62
C ILE A 249 8.97 -13.68 -8.78
N SER A 250 8.26 -13.81 -9.90
CA SER A 250 8.81 -14.45 -11.10
C SER A 250 8.39 -13.73 -12.38
N VAL A 251 9.26 -13.80 -13.40
CA VAL A 251 8.90 -13.36 -14.76
C VAL A 251 8.20 -14.52 -15.47
N VAL A 252 7.00 -14.27 -15.97
CA VAL A 252 6.19 -15.27 -16.69
C VAL A 252 5.99 -14.85 -18.14
N LYS A 253 5.87 -15.85 -19.01
CA LYS A 253 5.48 -15.67 -20.41
C LYS A 253 3.99 -15.92 -20.58
N ARG A 254 3.33 -15.04 -21.33
CA ARG A 254 1.95 -15.29 -21.78
C ARG A 254 1.98 -16.14 -23.03
N THR A 255 1.69 -17.42 -22.89
CA THR A 255 1.46 -18.32 -24.02
C THR A 255 -0.02 -18.35 -24.39
N ASN A 256 -0.33 -18.69 -25.63
CA ASN A 256 -1.71 -19.00 -25.99
C ASN A 256 -2.18 -20.23 -25.20
N LYS A 257 -3.48 -20.26 -24.89
CA LYS A 257 -4.15 -21.49 -24.43
C LYS A 257 -4.43 -22.39 -25.62
#